data_AF-A0A660NS04-F1
#
_entry.id   AF-A0A660NS04-F1
#
_cell.length_a   1.000
_cell.length_b   1.000
_cell.length_c   1.000
_cell.angle_alpha   90.00
_cell.angle_beta   90.00
_cell.angle_gamma   90.00
#
_symmetry.space_group_name_H-M   'P 1'
#
loop_
_entity.id
_entity.type
_entity.pdbx_description
1 polymer ?
#
loop_
_entity_poly.entity_id
_entity_poly.type
_entity_poly.pdbx_seq_one_letter_code
_entity_poly.pdbx_strand_id
1 'polypeptide(L)' 'MNSLEFYLPYLFTYQREDCKGMPNTNNKIEGTFTDLKKNLNNHSGLTMENRKRFISGFFLALAESLSMKKQEPR' A
#
# COMPACT_ATOMS: atom_id res chain seq x y z
N MET A 1 -5.17 -28.21 0.03
CA MET A 1 -5.83 -27.20 0.89
C MET A 1 -6.14 -25.99 0.02
N ASN A 2 -7.43 -25.66 -0.17
CA ASN A 2 -7.83 -24.54 -1.01
C ASN A 2 -7.68 -23.23 -0.22
N SER A 3 -7.01 -22.22 -0.79
CA SER A 3 -6.81 -20.93 -0.12
C SER A 3 -8.13 -20.24 0.21
N LEU A 4 -9.16 -20.34 -0.64
CA LEU A 4 -10.47 -19.72 -0.38
C LEU A 4 -11.15 -20.35 0.83
N GLU A 5 -11.11 -21.68 0.95
CA GLU A 5 -11.71 -22.37 2.10
C GLU A 5 -11.00 -22.02 3.41
N PHE A 6 -9.66 -21.93 3.39
CA PHE A 6 -8.88 -21.57 4.57
C PHE A 6 -9.13 -20.12 5.02
N TYR A 7 -9.24 -19.19 4.08
CA TYR A 7 -9.41 -17.77 4.38
C TYR A 7 -10.86 -17.29 4.41
N LEU A 8 -11.84 -18.18 4.20
CA LEU A 8 -13.27 -17.86 4.21
C LEU A 8 -13.73 -16.96 5.37
N PRO A 9 -13.32 -17.17 6.65
CA PRO A 9 -13.72 -16.28 7.74
C PRO A 9 -13.20 -14.83 7.63
N TYR A 10 -12.19 -14.58 6.78
CA TYR A 10 -11.57 -13.26 6.60
C TYR A 10 -12.06 -12.53 5.34
N LEU A 11 -12.57 -13.25 4.33
CA LEU A 11 -12.89 -12.70 3.01
C LEU A 11 -13.93 -11.58 3.06
N PHE A 12 -14.91 -11.66 3.97
CA PHE A 12 -16.05 -10.74 4.05
C PHE A 12 -15.94 -9.73 5.19
N THR A 13 -14.78 -9.61 5.83
CA THR A 13 -14.56 -8.69 6.95
C THR A 13 -14.77 -7.22 6.58
N TYR A 14 -14.60 -6.86 5.30
CA TYR A 14 -14.85 -5.52 4.79
C TYR A 14 -16.33 -5.10 4.79
N GLN A 15 -17.27 -6.05 4.96
CA GLN A 15 -18.71 -5.76 4.97
C GLN A 15 -19.22 -5.34 6.36
N ARG A 16 -18.37 -5.36 7.39
CA ARG A 16 -18.74 -4.96 8.74
C ARG A 16 -19.04 -3.46 8.81
N GLU A 17 -19.87 -3.05 9.76
CA GLU A 17 -20.22 -1.63 9.93
C GLU A 17 -19.02 -0.72 10.22
N ASP A 18 -17.96 -1.24 10.86
CA ASP A 18 -16.72 -0.51 11.10
C ASP A 18 -15.95 -0.15 9.81
N CYS A 19 -16.24 -0.83 8.71
CA CYS A 19 -15.66 -0.56 7.38
C CYS A 19 -16.55 0.35 6.52
N LYS A 20 -17.63 0.92 7.06
CA LYS A 20 -18.55 1.81 6.34
C LYS A 20 -17.81 3.04 5.83
N GLY A 21 -17.83 3.24 4.51
CA GLY A 21 -17.11 4.31 3.83
C GLY A 21 -15.74 3.90 3.27
N MET A 22 -15.32 2.63 3.44
CA MET A 22 -14.16 2.11 2.75
C MET A 22 -14.40 2.11 1.23
N PRO A 23 -13.46 2.65 0.43
CA PRO A 23 -13.59 2.63 -1.02
C PRO A 23 -13.63 1.20 -1.56
N ASN A 24 -14.48 0.95 -2.56
CA ASN A 24 -14.63 -0.35 -3.24
C ASN A 24 -13.54 -0.61 -4.31
N THR A 25 -12.44 0.14 -4.26
CA THR A 25 -11.34 0.07 -5.22
C THR A 25 -10.01 -0.07 -4.50
N ASN A 26 -9.17 -0.94 -5.04
CA ASN A 26 -7.78 -1.15 -4.62
C ASN A 26 -6.79 -0.23 -5.36
N ASN A 27 -7.25 0.67 -6.24
CA ASN A 27 -6.41 1.51 -7.11
C ASN A 27 -5.32 2.26 -6.33
N LYS A 28 -5.62 2.73 -5.12
CA LYS A 28 -4.65 3.44 -4.29
C LYS A 28 -3.50 2.52 -3.86
N ILE A 29 -3.81 1.28 -3.49
CA ILE A 29 -2.81 0.29 -3.09
C ILE A 29 -2.02 -0.15 -4.33
N GLU A 30 -2.69 -0.55 -5.40
CA GLU A 30 -2.04 -1.01 -6.63
C GLU A 30 -1.16 0.07 -7.26
N GLY A 31 -1.64 1.32 -7.32
CA GLY A 31 -0.87 2.45 -7.83
C GLY A 31 0.39 2.72 -7.00
N THR A 32 0.26 2.71 -5.67
CA THR A 32 1.40 2.91 -4.75
C THR A 32 2.47 1.83 -4.95
N PHE A 33 2.07 0.56 -5.00
CA PHE A 33 3.03 -0.53 -5.20
C PHE A 33 3.59 -0.60 -6.63
N THR A 34 2.83 -0.13 -7.62
CA THR A 34 3.33 0.00 -8.99
C THR A 34 4.44 1.05 -9.08
N ASP A 35 4.25 2.20 -8.44
CA ASP A 35 5.27 3.24 -8.37
C ASP A 35 6.52 2.76 -7.61
N LEU A 36 6.35 2.10 -6.46
CA LEU A 36 7.46 1.50 -5.71
C LEU A 36 8.25 0.50 -6.56
N LYS A 37 7.56 -0.42 -7.26
CA LYS A 37 8.20 -1.41 -8.14
C LYS A 37 8.97 -0.75 -9.27
N LYS A 38 8.40 0.29 -9.91
CA LYS A 38 9.06 1.04 -10.97
C LYS A 38 10.37 1.67 -10.47
N ASN A 39 10.31 2.35 -9.33
CA ASN A 39 11.48 2.96 -8.70
C ASN A 39 12.55 1.91 -8.33
N LEU A 40 12.16 0.78 -7.76
CA LEU A 40 13.09 -0.31 -7.44
C LEU A 40 13.72 -0.94 -8.68
N ASN A 41 12.95 -1.09 -9.77
CA ASN A 41 13.43 -1.72 -10.99
C ASN A 41 14.51 -0.88 -11.68
N ASN A 42 14.43 0.44 -11.57
CA ASN A 42 15.48 1.37 -12.02
C ASN A 42 16.80 1.19 -11.23
N HIS A 43 16.74 0.57 -10.05
CA HIS A 43 17.88 0.32 -9.16
C HIS A 43 18.06 -1.18 -8.89
N SER A 44 18.04 -2.01 -9.95
CA SER A 44 18.13 -3.47 -9.85
C SER A 44 19.42 -3.99 -9.20
N GLY A 45 20.50 -3.20 -9.20
CA GLY A 45 21.79 -3.53 -8.59
C GLY A 45 21.90 -3.30 -7.08
N LEU A 46 20.83 -2.91 -6.39
CA LEU A 46 20.87 -2.68 -4.95
C LEU A 46 21.05 -3.99 -4.17
N THR A 47 21.88 -3.93 -3.13
CA THR A 47 21.95 -4.99 -2.12
C THR A 47 20.60 -5.14 -1.41
N MET A 48 20.35 -6.30 -0.81
CA MET A 48 19.11 -6.53 -0.06
C MET A 48 18.91 -5.48 1.06
N GLU A 49 19.98 -5.09 1.73
CA GLU A 49 19.92 -4.06 2.78
C GLU A 49 19.49 -2.70 2.22
N ASN A 50 20.13 -2.24 1.13
CA ASN A 50 19.77 -0.97 0.52
C ASN A 50 18.37 -1.01 -0.10
N ARG A 51 17.93 -2.17 -0.61
CA ARG A 51 16.56 -2.36 -1.08
C ARG A 51 15.53 -2.20 0.05
N LYS A 52 15.81 -2.76 1.24
CA LYS A 52 14.97 -2.55 2.43
C LYS A 52 14.95 -1.07 2.83
N ARG A 53 16.11 -0.42 2.92
CA ARG A 53 16.22 1.02 3.24
C ARG A 53 15.45 1.88 2.24
N PHE A 54 15.54 1.57 0.94
CA PHE A 54 14.79 2.24 -0.10
C PHE A 54 13.27 2.13 0.12
N ILE A 55 12.78 0.91 0.36
CA ILE A 55 11.35 0.67 0.61
C ILE A 55 10.88 1.45 1.85
N SER A 56 11.66 1.45 2.93
CA SER A 56 11.36 2.24 4.13
C SER A 56 11.32 3.73 3.85
N GLY A 57 12.31 4.27 3.12
CA GLY A 57 12.35 5.68 2.72
C GLY A 57 11.19 6.08 1.81
N PHE A 58 10.81 5.21 0.87
CA PHE A 58 9.65 5.41 0.00
C PHE A 58 8.36 5.58 0.81
N PHE A 59 8.12 4.69 1.78
CA PHE A 59 6.92 4.78 2.62
C PHE A 59 6.95 5.97 3.59
N LEU A 60 8.12 6.39 4.07
CA LEU A 60 8.28 7.60 4.88
C LEU A 60 7.89 8.86 4.07
N ALA A 61 8.47 9.03 2.88
CA ALA A 61 8.15 10.14 1.99
C ALA A 61 6.67 10.12 1.55
N LEU A 62 6.11 8.92 1.30
CA LEU A 62 4.69 8.77 1.01
C LEU A 62 3.82 9.27 2.17
N ALA A 63 4.13 8.89 3.42
CA ALA A 63 3.40 9.34 4.60
C ALA A 63 3.47 10.86 4.78
N GLU A 64 4.65 11.46 4.56
CA GLU A 64 4.83 12.92 4.59
C GLU A 64 3.95 13.61 3.54
N SER A 65 3.95 13.12 2.30
CA SER A 65 3.13 13.68 1.21
C SER A 65 1.63 13.63 1.50
N LEU A 66 1.17 12.58 2.19
CA LEU A 66 -0.23 12.42 2.60
C LEU A 66 -0.60 13.36 3.76
N SER A 67 0.36 13.69 4.63
CA SER A 67 0.18 14.64 5.73
C SER A 67 0.01 16.07 5.19
N MET A 68 0.81 16.46 4.20
CA MET A 68 0.76 17.80 3.59
C MET A 68 -0.57 18.07 2.87
N LYS A 69 -1.19 17.05 2.26
CA LYS A 69 -2.51 17.19 1.59
C LYS A 69 -3.69 17.44 2.54
N LYS A 70 -3.53 17.29 3.86
CA LYS A 70 -4.60 17.59 4.83
C LYS A 70 -4.69 19.09 5.16
N GLN A 71 -3.76 19.92 4.71
CA GLN A 71 -3.67 21.35 5.04
C GLN A 71 -4.15 22.32 3.93
N GLU A 72 -4.88 21.85 2.91
CA GLU A 72 -5.56 22.79 2.02
C GLU A 72 -6.89 23.22 2.66
N PRO A 73 -7.05 24.50 3.09
CA PRO A 73 -8.35 25.03 3.45
C PRO A 73 -9.19 25.12 2.17
N ARG A 74 -10.41 24.58 2.22
CA ARG A 74 -11.45 24.93 1.27
C ARG A 74 -11.90 26.37 1.50
#